data_AF-A0A4E0RBT1-F1
#
_entry.id   AF-A0A4E0RBT1-F1
#
_cell.length_a   1.000
_cell.length_b   1.000
_cell.length_c   1.000
_cell.angle_alpha   90.00
_cell.angle_beta   90.00
_cell.angle_gamma   90.00
#
_symmetry.space_group_name_H-M   'P 1'
#
loop_
_entity.id
_entity.type
_entity.pdbx_description
1 polymer ?
#
loop_
_entity_poly.entity_id
_entity_poly.type
_entity_poly.pdbx_seq_one_letter_code
_entity_poly.pdbx_strand_id
1 'polypeptide(L)'
;MRGSSKPVPVLGVYLTLCVCTTLGAVIREKENLPKNPVILIPGDGGNRIYARPRDAPANQSAKLIWLDLRDFFALDLITEILSLHYDDQLISHDSDRYEITFPGWGDTETVSTLDSNELIFGRLYYDMVKDLKRDPYFVSNRSIRGAPYDFRRAPCKSVSCSVT
;
A
#
# COMPACT_ATOMS: atom_id res chain seq x y z
N MET A 1 -28.04 48.65 62.07
CA MET A 1 -28.64 48.15 60.82
C MET A 1 -27.75 47.02 60.31
N ARG A 2 -28.17 45.76 60.48
CA ARG A 2 -27.36 44.57 60.17
C ARG A 2 -27.75 44.09 58.76
N GLY A 3 -26.89 44.30 57.77
CA GLY A 3 -27.10 43.84 56.40
C GLY A 3 -26.97 42.33 56.31
N SER A 4 -28.05 41.65 55.94
CA SER A 4 -28.06 40.20 55.68
C SER A 4 -27.56 39.94 54.26
N SER A 5 -26.34 39.42 54.13
CA SER A 5 -25.83 38.88 52.87
C SER A 5 -26.46 37.50 52.64
N LYS A 6 -27.35 37.39 51.64
CA LYS A 6 -27.91 36.10 51.22
C LYS A 6 -26.81 35.25 50.56
N PRO A 7 -26.67 33.95 50.92
CA PRO A 7 -25.70 33.08 50.28
C PRO A 7 -26.13 32.82 48.82
N VAL A 8 -25.23 33.10 47.89
CA VAL A 8 -25.38 32.71 46.49
C VAL A 8 -25.25 31.19 46.41
N PRO A 9 -26.16 30.45 45.75
CA PRO A 9 -26.15 28.99 45.78
C PRO A 9 -25.05 28.46 44.87
N VAL A 10 -23.85 28.27 45.44
CA VAL A 10 -22.67 27.71 44.78
C VAL A 10 -22.97 26.33 44.17
N LEU A 11 -23.85 25.56 44.79
CA LEU A 11 -24.27 24.23 44.34
C LEU A 11 -25.01 24.26 42.98
N GLY A 12 -25.80 25.32 42.73
CA GLY A 12 -26.51 25.48 41.46
C GLY A 12 -25.56 25.72 40.29
N VAL A 13 -24.49 26.50 40.51
CA VAL A 13 -23.48 26.82 39.49
C VAL A 13 -22.67 25.58 39.09
N TYR A 14 -22.27 24.74 40.06
CA TYR A 14 -21.56 23.50 39.78
C TYR A 14 -22.42 22.48 39.02
N LEU A 15 -23.72 22.39 39.33
CA LEU A 15 -24.64 21.47 38.65
C LEU A 15 -24.87 21.89 37.19
N THR A 16 -25.00 23.19 36.91
CA THR A 16 -25.16 23.70 35.54
C THR A 16 -23.89 23.53 34.70
N LEU A 17 -22.70 23.73 35.30
CA LEU A 17 -21.41 23.47 34.64
C LEU A 17 -21.21 21.98 34.30
N CYS A 18 -21.62 21.08 35.19
CA CYS A 18 -21.51 19.62 34.98
C CYS A 18 -22.45 19.12 33.87
N VAL A 19 -23.64 19.73 33.74
CA VAL A 19 -24.56 19.44 32.63
C VAL A 19 -24.01 20.00 31.31
N CYS A 20 -23.39 21.19 31.31
CA CYS A 20 -22.77 21.75 30.09
C CYS A 20 -21.53 20.97 29.61
N THR A 21 -20.72 20.38 30.51
CA THR A 21 -19.58 19.55 30.10
C THR A 21 -20.01 18.17 29.60
N THR A 22 -21.10 17.62 30.14
CA THR A 22 -21.65 16.34 29.67
C THR A 22 -22.50 16.47 28.40
N LEU A 23 -23.07 17.65 28.12
CA LEU A 23 -23.73 17.96 26.84
C LEU A 23 -22.74 18.37 25.73
N GLY A 24 -21.54 18.82 26.10
CA GLY A 24 -20.46 19.19 25.18
C GLY A 24 -19.54 18.03 24.77
N ALA A 25 -19.70 16.85 25.38
CA ALA A 25 -19.21 15.62 24.79
C ALA A 25 -20.10 15.32 23.58
N VAL A 26 -19.79 15.95 22.44
CA VAL A 26 -20.25 15.48 21.13
C VAL A 26 -19.72 14.06 21.02
N ILE A 27 -20.54 13.09 21.41
CA ILE A 27 -20.41 11.71 20.98
C ILE A 27 -20.56 11.81 19.48
N ARG A 28 -19.42 11.92 18.78
CA ARG A 28 -19.38 11.74 17.33
C ARG A 28 -19.71 10.28 17.14
N GLU A 29 -21.01 9.99 17.05
CA GLU A 29 -21.51 8.69 16.69
C GLU A 29 -20.83 8.38 15.34
N LYS A 30 -19.88 7.45 15.37
CA LYS A 30 -19.20 7.02 14.16
C LYS A 30 -20.29 6.30 13.39
N GLU A 31 -20.94 6.98 12.45
CA GLU A 31 -21.97 6.36 11.62
C GLU A 31 -21.43 5.02 11.14
N ASN A 32 -22.16 3.93 11.44
CA ASN A 32 -21.83 2.58 11.01
C ASN A 32 -22.15 2.44 9.51
N LEU A 33 -21.47 3.27 8.70
CA LEU A 33 -21.48 3.12 7.26
C LEU A 33 -20.94 1.74 6.90
N PRO A 34 -21.54 1.04 5.92
CA PRO A 34 -21.01 -0.22 5.43
C PRO A 34 -19.53 -0.07 5.04
N LYS A 35 -18.67 -0.91 5.61
CA LYS A 35 -17.24 -0.90 5.27
C LYS A 35 -17.05 -1.64 3.95
N ASN A 36 -16.39 -0.97 3.01
CA ASN A 36 -16.10 -1.52 1.70
C ASN A 36 -14.67 -2.07 1.63
N PRO A 37 -14.43 -3.18 0.91
CA PRO A 37 -13.08 -3.63 0.64
C PRO A 37 -12.32 -2.62 -0.23
N VAL A 38 -11.01 -2.60 -0.08
CA VAL A 38 -10.09 -1.68 -0.77
C VAL A 38 -9.15 -2.47 -1.66
N ILE A 39 -8.98 -2.03 -2.92
CA ILE A 39 -7.97 -2.57 -3.84
C ILE A 39 -6.95 -1.47 -4.14
N LEU A 40 -5.67 -1.81 -3.96
CA LEU A 40 -4.53 -0.94 -4.18
C LEU A 40 -3.94 -1.24 -5.54
N ILE A 41 -4.11 -0.31 -6.47
CA ILE A 41 -3.54 -0.38 -7.82
C ILE A 41 -2.37 0.60 -7.87
N PRO A 42 -1.12 0.11 -7.92
CA PRO A 42 0.06 0.98 -7.94
C PRO A 42 0.21 1.75 -9.27
N GLY A 43 1.04 2.79 -9.26
CA GLY A 43 1.51 3.46 -10.47
C GLY A 43 2.74 2.79 -11.08
N ASP A 44 3.38 3.49 -12.02
CA ASP A 44 4.68 3.09 -12.57
C ASP A 44 5.75 2.97 -11.49
N GLY A 45 6.55 1.91 -11.53
CA GLY A 45 7.51 1.58 -10.47
C GLY A 45 6.88 1.16 -9.13
N GLY A 46 5.56 1.02 -9.04
CA GLY A 46 4.86 0.96 -7.76
C GLY A 46 4.66 -0.44 -7.15
N ASN A 47 5.31 -1.47 -7.68
CA ASN A 47 5.33 -2.78 -7.04
C ASN A 47 6.66 -3.50 -7.23
N ARG A 48 6.93 -4.50 -6.37
CA ARG A 48 8.17 -5.27 -6.45
C ARG A 48 8.30 -6.04 -7.78
N ILE A 49 9.53 -6.16 -8.26
CA ILE A 49 9.92 -7.04 -9.37
C ILE A 49 10.95 -8.05 -8.88
N TYR A 50 10.75 -9.31 -9.24
CA TYR A 50 11.71 -10.36 -8.99
C TYR A 50 12.23 -10.93 -10.31
N ALA A 51 13.52 -11.23 -10.38
CA ALA A 51 14.13 -11.88 -11.54
C ALA A 51 14.96 -13.09 -11.14
N ARG A 52 14.96 -14.10 -11.99
CA ARG A 52 15.76 -15.32 -11.86
C ARG A 52 16.39 -15.64 -13.22
N PRO A 53 17.70 -15.90 -13.32
CA PRO A 53 18.28 -16.41 -14.57
C PRO A 53 17.58 -17.71 -14.99
N ARG A 54 17.26 -17.90 -16.27
CA ARG A 54 16.54 -19.10 -16.73
C ARG A 54 17.36 -20.37 -16.58
N ASP A 55 18.67 -20.26 -16.70
CA ASP A 55 19.65 -21.33 -16.50
C ASP A 55 19.97 -21.60 -15.02
N ALA A 56 19.40 -20.82 -14.09
CA ALA A 56 19.58 -21.02 -12.67
C ALA A 56 18.97 -22.36 -12.21
N PRO A 57 19.62 -23.08 -11.26
CA PRO A 57 19.06 -24.27 -10.62
C PRO A 57 17.65 -24.03 -10.05
N ALA A 58 16.80 -25.06 -10.06
CA ALA A 58 15.41 -24.96 -9.61
C ALA A 58 15.24 -24.56 -8.13
N ASN A 59 16.26 -24.80 -7.29
CA ASN A 59 16.27 -24.40 -5.89
C ASN A 59 16.72 -22.96 -5.66
N GLN A 60 17.18 -22.26 -6.70
CA GLN A 60 17.58 -20.87 -6.61
C GLN A 60 16.33 -19.98 -6.65
N SER A 61 16.11 -19.21 -5.59
CA SER A 61 15.02 -18.25 -5.52
C SER A 61 15.25 -17.05 -6.43
N ALA A 62 14.16 -16.43 -6.88
CA ALA A 62 14.22 -15.17 -7.60
C ALA A 62 14.73 -14.04 -6.68
N LYS A 63 15.56 -13.15 -7.23
CA LYS A 63 16.11 -11.99 -6.52
C LYS A 63 15.18 -10.80 -6.69
N LEU A 64 14.94 -10.05 -5.61
CA LEU A 64 14.33 -8.72 -5.70
C LEU A 64 15.25 -7.79 -6.49
N ILE A 65 14.77 -7.26 -7.61
CA ILE A 65 15.53 -6.32 -8.46
C ILE A 65 14.93 -4.91 -8.45
N TRP A 66 13.68 -4.79 -8.01
CA TRP A 66 13.00 -3.52 -7.85
C TRP A 66 12.15 -3.56 -6.57
N LEU A 67 12.48 -2.82 -5.50
CA LEU A 67 13.55 -1.84 -5.37
C LEU A 67 14.67 -2.35 -4.43
N ASP A 68 15.88 -2.50 -4.96
CA ASP A 68 17.10 -2.71 -4.15
C ASP A 68 18.09 -1.57 -4.41
N LEU A 69 18.38 -0.76 -3.39
CA LEU A 69 19.25 0.42 -3.57
C LEU A 69 20.70 0.04 -3.94
N ARG A 70 21.13 -1.19 -3.69
CA ARG A 70 22.47 -1.66 -4.09
C ARG A 70 22.57 -1.82 -5.60
N ASP A 71 21.44 -2.07 -6.26
CA ASP A 71 21.40 -2.31 -7.69
C ASP A 71 21.64 -1.01 -8.49
N PHE A 72 21.60 0.17 -7.85
CA PHE A 72 22.12 1.43 -8.43
C PHE A 72 23.62 1.43 -8.71
N PHE A 73 24.39 0.51 -8.12
CA PHE A 73 25.81 0.31 -8.46
C PHE A 73 26.02 -0.69 -9.60
N ALA A 74 24.94 -1.33 -10.09
CA ALA A 74 24.96 -2.32 -11.16
C ALA A 74 23.92 -1.98 -12.24
N LEU A 75 23.89 -0.70 -12.66
CA LEU A 75 22.88 -0.20 -13.61
C LEU A 75 22.88 -0.95 -14.94
N ASP A 76 24.04 -1.38 -15.44
CA ASP A 76 24.12 -2.16 -16.69
C ASP A 76 23.35 -3.47 -16.56
N LEU A 77 23.50 -4.17 -15.43
CA LEU A 77 22.79 -5.42 -15.15
C LEU A 77 21.28 -5.19 -15.00
N ILE A 78 20.86 -4.15 -14.28
CA ILE A 78 19.44 -3.86 -14.10
C ILE A 78 18.78 -3.44 -15.41
N THR A 79 19.48 -2.64 -16.22
CA THR A 79 19.00 -2.24 -17.54
C THR A 79 18.83 -3.45 -18.43
N GLU A 80 19.79 -4.38 -18.41
CA GLU A 80 19.69 -5.64 -19.16
C GLU A 80 18.49 -6.49 -18.73
N ILE A 81 18.20 -6.56 -17.43
CA ILE A 81 17.09 -7.38 -16.92
C ILE A 81 15.73 -6.70 -17.20
N LEU A 82 15.61 -5.40 -16.95
CA LEU A 82 14.32 -4.70 -17.00
C LEU A 82 13.91 -4.24 -18.40
N SER A 83 14.86 -4.10 -19.34
CA SER A 83 14.56 -3.66 -20.70
C SER A 83 13.58 -4.60 -21.41
N LEU A 84 12.67 -4.00 -22.16
CA LEU A 84 11.79 -4.71 -23.09
C LEU A 84 12.33 -4.57 -24.51
N HIS A 85 12.38 -5.67 -25.23
CA HIS A 85 12.74 -5.71 -26.65
C HIS A 85 11.48 -5.76 -27.49
N TYR A 86 11.34 -4.87 -28.46
CA TYR A 86 10.21 -4.87 -29.37
C TYR A 86 10.58 -5.65 -30.64
N ASP A 87 9.68 -6.53 -31.08
CA ASP A 87 9.76 -7.14 -32.39
C ASP A 87 9.19 -6.24 -33.49
N ASP A 88 9.26 -6.70 -34.74
CA ASP A 88 8.73 -5.98 -35.91
C ASP A 88 7.21 -5.77 -35.85
N GLN A 89 6.50 -6.50 -34.98
CA GLN A 89 5.06 -6.39 -34.74
C GLN A 89 4.73 -5.47 -33.55
N LEU A 90 5.75 -4.79 -32.98
CA LEU A 90 5.64 -3.93 -31.80
C LEU A 90 5.14 -4.66 -30.56
N ILE A 91 5.38 -5.96 -30.47
CA ILE A 91 5.16 -6.74 -29.26
C ILE A 91 6.43 -6.68 -28.41
N SER A 92 6.28 -6.34 -27.14
CA SER A 92 7.38 -6.28 -26.19
C SER A 92 7.67 -7.65 -25.59
N HIS A 93 8.94 -8.04 -25.58
CA HIS A 93 9.45 -9.28 -25.01
C HIS A 93 10.44 -8.98 -23.89
N ASP A 94 10.50 -9.87 -22.91
CA ASP A 94 11.53 -9.84 -21.86
C ASP A 94 12.88 -10.34 -22.40
N SER A 95 13.93 -10.18 -21.59
CA SER A 95 15.21 -10.85 -21.85
C SER A 95 15.05 -12.37 -21.86
N ASP A 96 15.62 -13.03 -22.86
CA ASP A 96 15.66 -14.50 -22.93
C ASP A 96 16.48 -15.13 -21.79
N ARG A 97 17.32 -14.34 -21.12
CA ARG A 97 18.20 -14.82 -20.03
C ARG A 97 17.51 -14.87 -18.67
N TYR A 98 16.40 -14.15 -18.50
CA TYR A 98 15.76 -13.99 -17.19
C TYR A 98 14.28 -14.32 -17.23
N GLU A 99 13.81 -14.96 -16.17
CA GLU A 99 12.40 -15.05 -15.81
C GLU A 99 12.09 -13.89 -14.87
N ILE A 100 11.12 -13.06 -15.24
CA ILE A 100 10.73 -11.84 -14.51
C ILE A 100 9.30 -12.03 -13.99
N THR A 101 9.09 -11.71 -12.72
CA THR A 101 7.80 -11.92 -12.06
C THR A 101 7.40 -10.72 -11.21
N PHE A 102 6.08 -10.52 -11.10
CA PHE A 102 5.44 -9.44 -10.36
C PHE A 102 4.49 -10.05 -9.31
N PRO A 103 5.03 -10.63 -8.23
CA PRO A 103 4.24 -11.41 -7.28
C PRO A 103 3.40 -10.53 -6.34
N GLY A 104 2.58 -11.18 -5.53
CA GLY A 104 1.84 -10.54 -4.43
C GLY A 104 0.43 -10.08 -4.81
N TRP A 105 -0.13 -10.58 -5.92
CA TRP A 105 -1.54 -10.32 -6.22
C TRP A 105 -2.45 -10.79 -5.09
N GLY A 106 -3.33 -9.91 -4.64
CA GLY A 106 -4.22 -10.13 -3.50
C GLY A 106 -3.63 -9.70 -2.16
N ASP A 107 -2.32 -9.85 -1.94
CA ASP A 107 -1.65 -9.32 -0.74
C ASP A 107 -1.28 -7.84 -0.92
N THR A 108 -0.90 -7.15 0.15
CA THR A 108 -0.48 -5.76 0.13
C THR A 108 1.03 -5.57 0.18
N GLU A 109 1.80 -6.60 0.55
CA GLU A 109 3.25 -6.46 0.81
C GLU A 109 4.00 -5.80 -0.37
N THR A 110 3.85 -6.37 -1.57
CA THR A 110 4.65 -5.97 -2.74
C THR A 110 4.30 -4.61 -3.32
N VAL A 111 3.15 -4.04 -2.93
CA VAL A 111 2.71 -2.67 -3.29
C VAL A 111 2.85 -1.69 -2.12
N SER A 112 2.96 -2.20 -0.89
CA SER A 112 3.10 -1.40 0.32
C SER A 112 4.53 -0.89 0.48
N THR A 113 5.50 -1.80 0.32
CA THR A 113 6.92 -1.52 0.51
C THR A 113 7.73 -2.18 -0.60
N LEU A 114 8.41 -1.38 -1.41
CA LEU A 114 9.16 -1.82 -2.59
C LEU A 114 10.52 -2.42 -2.26
N ASP A 115 11.14 -2.01 -1.16
CA ASP A 115 12.40 -2.58 -0.71
C ASP A 115 12.18 -3.69 0.32
N SER A 116 13.09 -4.66 0.37
CA SER A 116 13.04 -5.75 1.36
C SER A 116 13.52 -5.31 2.75
N ASN A 117 14.25 -4.19 2.82
CA ASN A 117 14.84 -3.69 4.07
C ASN A 117 13.90 -2.71 4.80
N GLU A 118 12.71 -2.45 4.24
CA GLU A 118 11.71 -1.51 4.75
C GLU A 118 12.25 -0.10 5.04
N LEU A 119 13.29 0.32 4.30
CA LEU A 119 13.81 1.66 4.35
C LEU A 119 12.72 2.64 3.93
N ILE A 120 12.80 3.86 4.46
CA ILE A 120 11.79 4.88 4.19
C ILE A 120 11.61 5.16 2.69
N PHE A 121 12.65 4.94 1.88
CA PHE A 121 12.63 5.11 0.42
C PHE A 121 11.78 4.08 -0.31
N GLY A 122 11.57 2.89 0.26
CA GLY A 122 10.75 1.85 -0.34
C GLY A 122 9.26 1.95 0.01
N ARG A 123 8.87 2.83 0.93
CA ARG A 123 7.47 2.92 1.40
C ARG A 123 6.60 3.62 0.36
N LEU A 124 5.63 2.90 -0.20
CA LEU A 124 4.64 3.44 -1.13
C LEU A 124 3.26 3.52 -0.46
N TYR A 125 2.60 2.37 -0.26
CA TYR A 125 1.31 2.29 0.43
C TYR A 125 1.42 1.93 1.92
N TYR A 126 2.63 1.81 2.46
CA TYR A 126 2.87 1.39 3.84
C TYR A 126 2.02 2.14 4.87
N ASP A 127 2.10 3.48 4.91
CA ASP A 127 1.40 4.26 5.91
C ASP A 127 -0.13 4.19 5.75
N MET A 128 -0.61 4.14 4.50
CA MET A 128 -2.04 3.98 4.22
C MET A 128 -2.55 2.60 4.66
N VAL A 129 -1.84 1.52 4.34
CA VAL A 129 -2.18 0.16 4.78
C VAL A 129 -2.14 0.05 6.30
N LYS A 130 -1.12 0.65 6.93
CA LYS A 130 -0.98 0.72 8.39
C LYS A 130 -2.15 1.45 9.04
N ASP A 131 -2.59 2.56 8.46
CA ASP A 131 -3.70 3.35 8.99
C ASP A 131 -5.05 2.66 8.79
N LEU A 132 -5.27 2.00 7.64
CA LEU A 132 -6.46 1.17 7.42
C LEU A 132 -6.54 0.03 8.44
N LYS A 133 -5.43 -0.68 8.68
CA LYS A 133 -5.34 -1.80 9.64
C LYS A 133 -5.61 -1.42 11.10
N ARG A 134 -5.71 -0.13 11.45
CA ARG A 134 -6.15 0.30 12.79
C ARG A 134 -7.61 -0.10 13.07
N ASP A 135 -8.41 -0.31 12.03
CA ASP A 135 -9.75 -0.89 12.13
C ASP A 135 -9.69 -2.39 11.81
N PRO A 136 -10.19 -3.28 12.70
CA PRO A 136 -10.06 -4.74 12.56
C PRO A 136 -10.79 -5.32 11.34
N TYR A 137 -11.67 -4.56 10.70
CA TYR A 137 -12.28 -4.96 9.43
C TYR A 137 -11.23 -5.06 8.31
N PHE A 138 -10.21 -4.20 8.32
CA PHE A 138 -9.22 -4.10 7.24
C PHE A 138 -8.04 -5.04 7.46
N VAL A 139 -8.03 -6.13 6.70
CA VAL A 139 -7.04 -7.22 6.77
C VAL A 139 -6.48 -7.44 5.36
N SER A 140 -5.14 -7.43 5.24
CA SER A 140 -4.45 -7.75 3.99
C SER A 140 -4.86 -9.11 3.45
N ASN A 141 -4.91 -9.25 2.12
CA ASN A 141 -5.37 -10.48 1.44
C ASN A 141 -6.82 -10.87 1.76
N ARG A 142 -7.61 -9.94 2.30
CA ARG A 142 -9.05 -10.12 2.54
C ARG A 142 -9.82 -8.88 2.09
N SER A 143 -9.80 -7.84 2.92
CA SER A 143 -10.53 -6.58 2.74
C SER A 143 -9.63 -5.42 2.31
N ILE A 144 -8.30 -5.58 2.37
CA ILE A 144 -7.36 -4.77 1.58
C ILE A 144 -6.60 -5.73 0.66
N ARG A 145 -6.55 -5.45 -0.64
CA ARG A 145 -5.82 -6.25 -1.61
C ARG A 145 -4.92 -5.39 -2.48
N GLY A 146 -3.71 -5.83 -2.77
CA GLY A 146 -2.86 -5.24 -3.80
C GLY A 146 -3.10 -5.89 -5.15
N ALA A 147 -2.98 -5.10 -6.21
CA ALA A 147 -3.05 -5.53 -7.60
C ALA A 147 -1.76 -5.12 -8.32
N PRO A 148 -0.61 -5.73 -7.99
CA PRO A 148 0.64 -5.51 -8.71
C PRO A 148 0.49 -5.99 -10.17
N TYR A 149 1.23 -5.34 -11.07
CA TYR A 149 1.25 -5.66 -12.50
C TYR A 149 2.64 -5.39 -13.08
N ASP A 150 2.84 -5.82 -14.34
CA ASP A 150 4.01 -5.41 -15.11
C ASP A 150 3.84 -3.97 -15.58
N PHE A 151 4.34 -3.04 -14.78
CA PHE A 151 4.23 -1.61 -15.05
C PHE A 151 5.08 -1.13 -16.23
N ARG A 152 5.96 -1.99 -16.78
CA ARG A 152 6.74 -1.67 -17.99
C ARG A 152 5.88 -1.77 -19.26
N ARG A 153 4.73 -2.45 -19.18
CA ARG A 153 3.86 -2.74 -20.33
C ARG A 153 2.58 -1.92 -20.27
N ALA A 154 2.16 -1.43 -21.43
CA ALA A 154 0.85 -0.80 -21.57
C ALA A 154 -0.27 -1.85 -21.56
N PRO A 155 -1.51 -1.49 -21.16
CA PRO A 155 -2.67 -2.34 -21.32
C PRO A 155 -2.88 -2.72 -22.80
N CYS A 156 -3.03 -4.01 -23.10
CA CYS A 156 -3.26 -4.49 -24.46
C CYS A 156 -4.70 -4.16 -24.93
N LYS A 157 -4.84 -3.76 -26.20
CA LYS A 157 -6.14 -3.39 -26.81
C LYS A 157 -6.95 -4.59 -27.33
N SER A 158 -6.37 -5.81 -27.42
CA SER A 158 -7.02 -6.99 -28.01
C SER A 158 -6.70 -8.29 -27.25
N VAL A 159 -7.59 -9.29 -27.41
CA VAL A 159 -7.56 -10.63 -26.80
C VAL A 159 -6.32 -11.47 -27.23
N SER A 160 -5.49 -10.97 -28.14
CA SER A 160 -4.34 -11.69 -28.71
C SER A 160 -3.04 -11.57 -27.92
N CYS A 161 -2.99 -10.76 -26.87
CA CYS A 161 -1.84 -10.74 -25.98
C CYS A 161 -1.94 -11.91 -25.00
N SER A 162 -1.16 -12.98 -25.24
CA SER A 162 -1.03 -14.09 -24.29
C SER A 162 -0.41 -13.57 -23.01
N VAL A 163 -1.22 -13.43 -21.96
CA VAL A 163 -0.73 -13.26 -20.59
C VAL A 163 -0.31 -14.65 -20.12
N THR A 164 0.88 -15.07 -20.53
CA THR A 164 1.53 -16.31 -20.08
C THR A 164 2.69 -15.97 -19.17
#